data_AF-A0A9E4YLK9-F1
#
_entry.id   AF-A0A9E4YLK9-F1
#
_cell.length_a   1.000
_cell.length_b   1.000
_cell.length_c   1.000
_cell.angle_alpha   90.00
_cell.angle_beta   90.00
_cell.angle_gamma   90.00
#
_symmetry.space_group_name_H-M   'P 1'
#
loop_
_entity.id
_entity.type
_entity.pdbx_description
1 polymer ?
#
loop_
_entity_poly.entity_id
_entity_poly.type
_entity_poly.pdbx_seq_one_letter_code
_entity_poly.pdbx_strand_id
1 'polypeptide(L)'
;LRGREHRVITGLALVDAATGEERSGYRASRVVMRDYTDDEIAAYVASGDPFDKAGAYAVQSETFAPAAEVRGCYLNVVGLPVCELLKVAAGFGLRLDPSPSLPWPELERCPQCAARAAGRSGRPRKR
;
A
#
# COMPACT_ATOMS: atom_id res chain seq x y z
N LEU A 1 -5.15 2.33 18.97
CA LEU A 1 -4.47 1.11 18.48
C LEU A 1 -3.10 0.88 19.14
N ARG A 2 -2.59 1.83 19.94
CA ARG A 2 -1.34 1.78 20.72
C ARG A 2 -0.94 0.38 21.22
N GLY A 3 0.33 0.03 20.99
CA GLY A 3 0.98 -1.17 21.51
C GLY A 3 0.39 -2.50 21.01
N ARG A 4 -0.49 -2.48 20.00
CA ARG A 4 -1.19 -3.66 19.49
C ARG A 4 -0.91 -3.90 18.02
N GLU A 5 -1.07 -5.16 17.63
CA GLU A 5 -1.15 -5.56 16.22
C GLU A 5 -2.59 -5.44 15.72
N HIS A 6 -2.77 -4.96 14.49
CA HIS A 6 -4.03 -5.06 13.76
C HIS A 6 -3.80 -5.43 12.28
N ARG A 7 -4.89 -5.68 11.56
CA ARG A 7 -4.85 -5.98 10.11
C ARG A 7 -5.42 -4.82 9.32
N VAL A 8 -4.75 -4.49 8.22
CA VAL A 8 -5.28 -3.59 7.20
C VAL A 8 -5.56 -4.40 5.95
N ILE A 9 -6.81 -4.34 5.48
CA ILE A 9 -7.28 -5.07 4.32
C ILE A 9 -7.77 -4.06 3.31
N THR A 10 -7.13 -4.04 2.14
CA THR A 10 -7.54 -3.17 1.03
C THR A 10 -8.02 -4.04 -0.12
N GLY A 11 -9.29 -3.84 -0.50
CA GLY A 11 -9.90 -4.42 -1.69
C GLY A 11 -9.79 -3.47 -2.88
N LEU A 12 -9.72 -4.03 -4.07
CA LEU A 12 -9.82 -3.29 -5.33
C LEU A 12 -10.65 -4.08 -6.35
N ALA A 13 -11.29 -3.36 -7.26
CA ALA A 13 -11.98 -3.90 -8.42
C ALA A 13 -11.56 -3.14 -9.67
N LEU A 14 -11.35 -3.86 -10.76
CA LEU A 14 -11.21 -3.31 -12.11
C LEU A 14 -12.43 -3.72 -12.92
N VAL A 15 -13.07 -2.74 -13.55
CA VAL A 15 -14.24 -2.92 -14.40
C VAL A 15 -13.90 -2.41 -15.79
N ASP A 16 -14.05 -3.28 -16.79
CA ASP A 16 -14.02 -2.86 -18.18
C ASP A 16 -15.33 -2.13 -18.49
N ALA A 17 -15.24 -0.83 -18.75
CA ALA A 17 -16.40 0.02 -19.01
C ALA A 17 -17.14 -0.33 -20.31
N ALA A 18 -16.48 -0.98 -21.28
CA ALA A 18 -17.08 -1.34 -22.55
C ALA A 18 -17.84 -2.67 -22.48
N THR A 19 -17.30 -3.64 -21.74
CA THR A 19 -17.87 -5.00 -21.66
C THR A 19 -18.65 -5.26 -20.36
N GLY A 20 -18.40 -4.47 -19.32
CA GLY A 20 -18.89 -4.72 -17.97
C GLY A 20 -18.16 -5.86 -17.25
N GLU A 21 -17.10 -6.43 -17.84
CA GLU A 21 -16.30 -7.45 -17.17
C GLU A 21 -15.65 -6.87 -15.90
N GLU A 22 -15.89 -7.51 -14.76
CA GLU A 22 -15.34 -7.13 -13.46
C GLU A 22 -14.37 -8.18 -12.95
N ARG A 23 -13.23 -7.73 -12.40
CA ARG A 23 -12.36 -8.56 -11.58
C ARG A 23 -11.95 -7.83 -10.32
N SER A 24 -12.08 -8.50 -9.19
CA SER A 24 -11.72 -7.96 -7.88
C SER A 24 -10.58 -8.74 -7.23
N GLY A 25 -9.87 -8.09 -6.32
CA GLY A 25 -8.84 -8.70 -5.49
C GLY A 25 -8.64 -7.93 -4.20
N TYR A 26 -7.89 -8.49 -3.26
CA TYR A 26 -7.56 -7.81 -2.02
C TYR A 26 -6.16 -8.18 -1.51
N ARG A 27 -5.63 -7.37 -0.60
CA ARG A 27 -4.47 -7.72 0.21
C ARG A 27 -4.77 -7.49 1.69
N ALA A 28 -4.10 -8.29 2.52
CA ALA A 28 -4.10 -8.13 3.96
C ALA A 28 -2.65 -7.95 4.43
N SER A 29 -2.41 -6.94 5.24
CA SER A 29 -1.12 -6.68 5.90
C SER A 29 -1.34 -6.58 7.41
N ARG A 30 -0.36 -6.99 8.20
CA ARG A 30 -0.36 -6.77 9.65
C ARG A 30 0.45 -5.51 9.95
N VAL A 31 -0.03 -4.72 10.88
CA VAL A 31 0.62 -3.50 11.36
C VAL A 31 0.78 -3.63 12.86
N VAL A 32 2.03 -3.52 13.34
CA VAL A 32 2.35 -3.45 14.76
C VAL A 32 2.49 -1.98 15.12
N MET A 33 1.60 -1.49 15.96
CA MET A 33 1.64 -0.10 16.39
C MET A 33 2.71 0.11 17.46
N ARG A 34 3.39 1.25 17.38
CA ARG A 34 4.31 1.70 18.41
C ARG A 34 3.55 1.97 19.72
N ASP A 35 4.27 1.95 20.83
CA ASP A 35 3.71 2.26 22.14
C ASP A 35 3.90 3.76 22.46
N TYR A 36 3.17 4.61 21.73
CA TYR A 36 3.27 6.08 21.83
C TYR A 36 2.58 6.65 23.09
N THR A 37 3.05 7.80 23.59
CA THR A 37 2.51 8.44 24.79
C THR A 37 1.16 9.11 24.53
N ASP A 38 0.44 9.48 25.59
CA ASP A 38 -0.79 10.26 25.48
C ASP A 38 -0.52 11.67 24.89
N ASP A 39 0.65 12.25 25.16
CA ASP A 39 1.06 13.54 24.59
C ASP A 39 1.27 13.46 23.07
N GLU A 40 1.90 12.38 22.58
CA GLU A 40 2.05 12.13 21.14
C GLU A 40 0.68 11.98 20.47
N ILE A 41 -0.26 11.30 21.11
CA ILE A 41 -1.64 11.16 20.62
C ILE A 41 -2.32 12.53 20.55
N ALA A 42 -2.24 13.33 21.61
CA ALA A 42 -2.87 14.65 21.67
C ALA A 42 -2.31 15.59 20.59
N ALA A 43 -0.99 15.61 20.40
CA ALA A 43 -0.34 16.39 19.35
C ALA A 43 -0.78 15.93 17.95
N TYR A 44 -0.88 14.61 17.74
CA TYR A 44 -1.31 14.07 16.46
C TYR A 44 -2.78 14.40 16.15
N VAL A 45 -3.67 14.31 17.14
CA VAL A 45 -5.08 14.71 16.99
C VAL A 45 -5.20 16.20 16.70
N ALA A 46 -4.44 17.05 17.38
CA ALA A 46 -4.43 18.48 17.16
C ALA A 46 -3.95 18.87 15.74
N SER A 47 -3.13 18.03 15.09
CA SER A 47 -2.68 18.28 13.71
C SER A 47 -3.79 18.19 12.66
N GLY A 48 -4.91 17.53 12.97
CA GLY A 48 -5.99 17.28 12.00
C GLY A 48 -5.76 16.08 11.07
N ASP A 49 -4.52 15.57 10.99
CA ASP A 49 -4.17 14.43 10.13
C ASP A 49 -5.00 13.16 10.36
N PRO A 50 -5.42 12.75 11.58
CA PRO A 50 -6.11 11.47 11.73
C PRO A 50 -7.55 11.44 11.19
N PHE A 51 -8.19 12.58 10.91
CA PHE A 51 -9.65 12.63 10.75
C PHE A 51 -10.19 12.04 9.44
N ASP A 52 -9.37 11.92 8.40
CA ASP A 52 -9.74 11.32 7.11
C ASP A 52 -9.17 9.90 6.92
N LYS A 53 -8.61 9.31 7.99
CA LYS A 53 -7.86 8.05 7.91
C LYS A 53 -8.56 6.92 8.63
N ALA A 54 -8.72 5.79 7.95
CA ALA A 54 -9.22 4.58 8.58
C ALA A 54 -8.32 4.17 9.76
N GLY A 55 -8.92 3.97 10.94
CA GLY A 55 -8.17 3.67 12.16
C GLY A 55 -7.47 4.87 12.81
N ALA A 56 -7.73 6.09 12.32
CA ALA A 56 -7.21 7.35 12.83
C ALA A 56 -5.67 7.44 12.86
N TYR A 57 -5.00 6.92 11.83
CA TYR A 57 -3.55 7.08 11.65
C TYR A 57 -3.11 7.01 10.19
N ALA A 58 -2.03 7.71 9.85
CA ALA A 58 -1.30 7.55 8.60
C ALA A 58 0.00 6.78 8.83
N VAL A 59 0.16 5.62 8.18
CA VAL A 59 1.43 4.86 8.23
C VAL A 59 2.62 5.60 7.59
N GLN A 60 2.34 6.67 6.84
CA GLN A 60 3.31 7.56 6.21
C GLN A 60 3.60 8.81 7.03
N SER A 61 2.92 9.01 8.17
CA SER A 61 3.16 10.19 9.00
C SER A 61 4.57 10.15 9.58
N GLU A 62 5.44 11.04 9.09
CA GLU A 62 6.81 11.19 9.57
C GLU A 62 6.87 11.79 10.98
N THR A 63 5.88 12.64 11.32
CA THR A 63 5.80 13.32 12.62
C THR A 63 5.28 12.42 13.73
N PHE A 64 4.23 11.63 13.46
CA PHE A 64 3.66 10.72 14.46
C PHE A 64 4.34 9.35 14.48
N ALA A 65 4.81 8.88 13.31
CA ALA A 65 5.45 7.58 13.13
C ALA A 65 4.72 6.44 13.89
N PRO A 66 3.45 6.15 13.53
CA PRO A 66 2.57 5.33 14.36
C PRO A 66 2.93 3.85 14.41
N ALA A 67 3.56 3.32 13.37
CA ALA A 67 3.83 1.90 13.21
C ALA A 67 5.28 1.58 13.61
N ALA A 68 5.44 0.60 14.50
CA ALA A 68 6.74 -0.01 14.80
C ALA A 68 7.17 -0.97 13.68
N GLU A 69 6.21 -1.70 13.09
CA GLU A 69 6.48 -2.67 12.04
C GLU A 69 5.27 -2.80 11.09
N VAL A 70 5.54 -3.00 9.80
CA VAL A 70 4.54 -3.42 8.83
C VAL A 70 4.96 -4.75 8.22
N ARG A 71 4.12 -5.78 8.38
CA ARG A 71 4.34 -7.12 7.83
C ARG A 71 3.41 -7.36 6.65
N GLY A 72 4.00 -7.58 5.48
CA GLY A 72 3.27 -7.82 4.23
C GLY A 72 3.46 -6.68 3.24
N CYS A 73 2.38 -6.13 2.71
CA CYS A 73 2.43 -5.07 1.70
C CYS A 73 2.29 -3.70 2.36
N TYR A 74 3.32 -2.85 2.28
CA TYR A 74 3.24 -1.49 2.79
C TYR A 74 2.21 -0.65 2.02
N LEU A 75 2.22 -0.73 0.69
CA LEU A 75 1.28 -0.01 -0.18
C LEU A 75 -0.19 -0.43 0.04
N ASN A 76 -0.43 -1.66 0.48
CA ASN A 76 -1.74 -2.08 0.96
C ASN A 76 -2.20 -1.24 2.17
N VAL A 77 -1.29 -0.96 3.12
CA VAL A 77 -1.58 -0.14 4.31
C VAL A 77 -1.77 1.33 3.94
N VAL A 78 -1.03 1.83 2.94
CA VAL A 78 -1.22 3.18 2.38
C VAL A 78 -2.59 3.33 1.71
N GLY A 79 -3.10 2.27 1.08
CA GLY A 79 -4.45 2.24 0.50
C GLY A 79 -4.54 1.75 -0.94
N LEU A 80 -3.44 1.35 -1.57
CA LEU A 80 -3.46 0.73 -2.90
C LEU A 80 -2.44 -0.42 -3.00
N PRO A 81 -2.89 -1.69 -2.92
CA PRO A 81 -1.99 -2.83 -3.05
C PRO A 81 -1.56 -3.04 -4.52
N VAL A 82 -0.48 -2.36 -4.93
CA VAL A 82 0.01 -2.40 -6.33
C VAL A 82 0.25 -3.83 -6.83
N CYS A 83 0.81 -4.73 -6.02
CA CYS A 83 0.98 -6.11 -6.42
C CYS A 83 -0.33 -6.85 -6.74
N GLU A 84 -1.44 -6.48 -6.10
CA GLU A 84 -2.76 -7.04 -6.41
C GLU A 84 -3.38 -6.33 -7.61
N LEU A 85 -3.22 -5.00 -7.74
CA LEU A 85 -3.66 -4.26 -8.91
C LEU A 85 -3.06 -4.84 -10.19
N LEU A 86 -1.74 -5.05 -10.22
CA LEU A 86 -1.04 -5.65 -11.37
C LEU A 86 -1.52 -7.07 -11.67
N LYS A 87 -1.85 -7.84 -10.63
CA LYS A 87 -2.39 -9.21 -10.78
C LYS A 87 -3.79 -9.19 -11.37
N VAL A 88 -4.68 -8.30 -10.89
CA VAL A 88 -6.05 -8.15 -11.41
C VAL A 88 -6.03 -7.63 -12.84
N ALA A 89 -5.19 -6.63 -13.14
CA ALA A 89 -5.01 -6.07 -14.48
C ALA A 89 -4.53 -7.12 -15.50
N ALA A 90 -3.60 -8.00 -15.10
CA ALA A 90 -3.15 -9.11 -15.95
C ALA A 90 -4.29 -10.07 -16.33
N GLY A 91 -5.34 -10.18 -15.51
CA GLY A 91 -6.55 -10.93 -15.82
C GLY A 91 -7.33 -10.39 -17.02
N PHE A 92 -7.21 -9.08 -17.30
CA PHE A 92 -7.75 -8.42 -18.50
C PHE A 92 -6.75 -8.41 -19.66
N GLY A 93 -5.62 -9.11 -19.54
CA GLY A 93 -4.53 -9.03 -20.53
C GLY A 93 -3.77 -7.69 -20.51
N LEU A 94 -4.04 -6.81 -19.55
CA LEU A 94 -3.34 -5.53 -19.40
C LEU A 94 -1.99 -5.74 -18.70
N ARG A 95 -0.94 -5.18 -19.31
CA ARG A 95 0.37 -5.06 -18.68
C ARG A 95 0.56 -3.62 -18.24
N LEU A 96 0.28 -3.38 -16.97
CA LEU A 96 0.52 -2.09 -16.33
C LEU A 96 1.93 -2.05 -15.75
N ASP A 97 2.59 -0.92 -15.97
CA ASP A 97 3.94 -0.70 -15.50
C ASP A 97 3.96 0.52 -14.59
N PRO A 98 4.48 0.41 -13.36
CA PRO A 98 4.76 1.58 -12.54
C PRO A 98 5.70 2.52 -13.32
N SER A 99 5.34 3.80 -13.41
CA SER A 99 6.16 4.75 -14.17
C SER A 99 7.56 4.86 -13.55
N PRO A 100 8.64 4.75 -14.34
CA PRO A 100 10.00 4.92 -13.85
C PRO A 100 10.32 6.37 -13.46
N SER A 101 9.49 7.34 -13.87
CA SER A 101 9.67 8.76 -13.55
C SER A 101 9.22 9.15 -12.13
N LEU A 102 8.63 8.20 -11.39
CA LEU A 102 8.30 8.37 -9.98
C LEU A 102 9.15 7.36 -9.21
N PRO A 103 10.04 7.78 -8.31
CA PRO A 103 10.67 6.86 -7.38
C PRO A 103 9.61 6.47 -6.36
N TRP A 104 9.18 5.21 -6.35
CA TRP A 104 8.33 4.67 -5.30
C TRP A 104 9.20 3.79 -4.40
N PRO A 105 10.06 4.35 -3.52
CA PRO A 105 10.81 3.53 -2.56
C PRO A 105 9.87 2.62 -1.74
N GLU A 106 8.60 2.98 -1.60
CA GLU A 106 7.55 2.18 -0.98
C GLU A 106 7.22 0.87 -1.71
N LEU A 107 7.49 0.75 -3.03
CA LEU A 107 7.36 -0.52 -3.76
C LEU A 107 8.33 -1.57 -3.23
N GLU A 108 9.54 -1.14 -2.86
CA GLU A 108 10.59 -2.03 -2.34
C GLU A 108 10.24 -2.57 -0.95
N ARG A 109 9.42 -1.82 -0.18
CA ARG A 109 8.94 -2.22 1.14
C ARG A 109 7.94 -3.38 1.11
N CYS A 110 7.59 -3.89 -0.07
CA CYS A 110 6.83 -5.12 -0.24
C CYS A 110 7.60 -6.08 -1.16
N PRO A 111 8.06 -7.25 -0.67
CA PRO A 111 8.80 -8.21 -1.51
C PRO A 111 8.03 -8.63 -2.77
N GLN A 112 6.71 -8.73 -2.67
CA GLN A 112 5.86 -9.09 -3.80
C GLN A 112 5.70 -7.94 -4.81
N CYS A 113 5.67 -6.69 -4.36
CA CYS A 113 5.70 -5.53 -5.27
C CYS A 113 7.07 -5.42 -5.94
N ALA A 114 8.15 -5.51 -5.14
CA ALA A 114 9.53 -5.47 -5.58
C ALA A 114 9.85 -6.55 -6.62
N ALA A 115 9.49 -7.82 -6.36
CA ALA A 115 9.74 -8.92 -7.30
C ALA A 115 9.04 -8.72 -8.65
N ARG A 116 7.83 -8.14 -8.66
CA ARG A 116 7.10 -7.85 -9.90
C ARG A 116 7.66 -6.63 -10.63
N ALA A 117 8.24 -5.67 -9.91
CA ALA A 117 9.01 -4.59 -10.50
C ALA A 117 10.38 -5.08 -11.05
N ALA A 118 11.02 -6.04 -10.36
CA ALA A 118 12.37 -6.52 -10.64
C ALA A 118 12.47 -7.62 -11.71
N GLY A 119 11.39 -8.35 -12.02
CA GLY A 119 11.30 -9.31 -13.15
C GLY A 119 11.51 -8.71 -14.55
N ARG A 120 12.08 -7.50 -14.61
CA ARG A 120 12.34 -6.64 -15.77
C ARG A 120 13.80 -6.52 -16.16
N SER A 121 14.77 -7.03 -15.39
CA SER A 121 16.21 -6.87 -15.71
C SER A 121 16.69 -7.68 -16.95
N GLY A 122 15.82 -8.48 -17.58
CA GLY A 122 16.17 -9.37 -18.69
C GLY A 122 15.74 -8.95 -20.10
N ARG A 123 15.32 -7.69 -20.35
CA ARG A 123 14.90 -7.28 -21.72
C ARG A 123 15.84 -6.23 -22.32
N PRO A 124 16.45 -6.48 -23.50
CA PRO A 124 17.39 -5.53 -24.10
C PRO A 124 16.66 -4.25 -24.51
N ARG A 125 17.25 -3.10 -24.17
CA ARG A 125 16.82 -1.79 -24.67
C ARG A 125 16.86 -1.85 -26.21
N LYS A 126 15.71 -1.75 -26.86
CA LYS A 126 15.66 -1.55 -28.32
C LYS A 126 16.33 -0.20 -28.61
N ARG A 127 17.39 -0.24 -29.41
CA ARG A 127 17.99 0.92 -30.07
C ARG A 127 17.09 1.37 -31.21
#